data_AF-A0A609DWA0-F1
#
_entry.id   AF-A0A609DWA0-F1
#
_cell.length_a   1.000
_cell.length_b   1.000
_cell.length_c   1.000
_cell.angle_alpha   90.00
_cell.angle_beta   90.00
_cell.angle_gamma   90.00
#
_symmetry.space_group_name_H-M   'P 1'
#
loop_
_entity.id
_entity.type
_entity.pdbx_description
1 polymer ?
#
loop_
_entity_poly.entity_id
_entity_poly.type
_entity_poly.pdbx_seq_one_letter_code
_entity_poly.pdbx_strand_id
1 'polypeptide(L)' 'MQKAARLVLDSDTHINKVSYAVGMSSVSYFIKLFSDYYGLTPKQFHLKYKHRNTGEKAAFMLYN' A
#
# COMPACT_ATOMS: atom_id res chain seq x y z
N MET A 1 -1.72 3.24 8.49
CA MET A 1 -1.12 2.65 7.26
C MET A 1 -2.09 1.81 6.43
N GLN A 2 -3.10 1.18 7.03
CA GLN A 2 -4.13 0.38 6.31
C GLN A 2 -4.79 1.08 5.11
N LYS A 3 -5.19 2.37 5.24
CA LYS A 3 -5.74 3.14 4.11
C LYS A 3 -4.76 3.21 2.92
N ALA A 4 -3.46 3.40 3.20
CA ALA A 4 -2.44 3.41 2.16
C ALA A 4 -2.34 2.04 1.47
N ALA A 5 -2.33 0.95 2.24
CA ALA A 5 -2.27 -0.41 1.68
C ALA A 5 -3.47 -0.73 0.77
N ARG A 6 -4.69 -0.32 1.15
CA ARG A 6 -5.89 -0.42 0.31
C ARG A 6 -5.71 0.34 -1.00
N LEU A 7 -5.33 1.61 -0.94
CA LEU A 7 -5.10 2.44 -2.12
C LEU A 7 -3.97 1.92 -3.03
N VAL A 8 -2.90 1.35 -2.45
CA VAL A 8 -1.82 0.70 -3.20
C VAL A 8 -2.34 -0.53 -3.95
N LEU A 9 -3.31 -1.27 -3.41
CA LEU A 9 -3.81 -2.51 -4.01
C LEU A 9 -5.03 -2.35 -4.91
N ASP A 10 -5.77 -1.26 -4.77
CA ASP A 10 -6.98 -0.99 -5.56
C ASP A 10 -6.68 -0.15 -6.79
N SER A 11 -5.47 0.39 -6.91
CA SER A 11 -5.14 1.37 -7.91
C SER A 11 -3.96 0.95 -8.78
N ASP A 12 -4.03 1.26 -10.08
CA ASP A 12 -2.85 1.33 -10.97
C ASP A 12 -2.08 2.66 -10.78
N THR A 13 -2.31 3.34 -9.66
CA THR A 13 -2.04 4.76 -9.56
C THR A 13 -0.64 5.04 -9.06
N HIS A 14 -0.02 6.08 -9.64
CA HIS A 14 1.28 6.60 -9.21
C HIS A 14 1.31 6.88 -7.71
N ILE A 15 2.40 6.42 -7.08
CA ILE A 15 2.57 6.42 -5.62
C ILE A 15 2.42 7.80 -4.97
N ASN A 16 2.66 8.86 -5.74
CA ASN A 16 2.47 10.25 -5.33
C ASN A 16 1.02 10.52 -4.91
N LYS A 17 0.02 10.02 -5.67
CA LYS A 17 -1.40 10.21 -5.34
C LYS A 17 -1.78 9.48 -4.06
N VAL A 18 -1.21 8.28 -3.83
CA VAL A 18 -1.42 7.53 -2.59
C VAL A 18 -0.86 8.31 -1.40
N SER A 19 0.36 8.84 -1.50
CA SER A 19 1.00 9.67 -0.47
C SER A 19 0.11 10.86 -0.09
N TYR A 20 -0.35 11.63 -1.08
CA TYR A 20 -1.21 12.78 -0.83
C TYR A 20 -2.58 12.37 -0.25
N ALA A 21 -3.19 11.29 -0.73
CA ALA A 21 -4.49 10.80 -0.24
C ALA A 21 -4.46 10.32 1.23
N VAL A 22 -3.27 10.04 1.77
CA VAL A 22 -3.06 9.72 3.19
C VAL A 22 -2.44 10.87 3.98
N GLY A 23 -2.43 12.10 3.42
CA GLY A 23 -2.00 13.31 4.12
C GLY A 23 -0.50 13.54 4.15
N MET A 24 0.28 12.86 3.31
CA MET A 24 1.73 13.02 3.25
C MET A 24 2.16 13.83 2.03
N SER A 25 2.86 14.94 2.29
CA SER A 25 3.44 15.81 1.27
C SER A 25 4.74 15.26 0.68
N SER A 26 5.48 14.44 1.43
CA SER A 26 6.73 13.82 0.96
C SER A 26 6.52 12.36 0.58
N VAL A 27 6.65 12.09 -0.72
CA VAL A 27 6.55 10.73 -1.28
C VAL A 27 7.66 9.82 -0.74
N SER A 28 8.88 10.35 -0.62
CA SER A 28 10.02 9.57 -0.08
C SER A 28 9.79 9.19 1.37
N TYR A 29 9.25 10.12 2.18
CA TYR A 29 8.89 9.83 3.56
C TYR A 29 7.76 8.79 3.65
N PHE A 30 6.75 8.92 2.79
CA PHE A 30 5.68 7.93 2.67
C PHE A 30 6.23 6.54 2.34
N ILE A 31 7.12 6.41 1.35
CA ILE A 31 7.71 5.12 0.96
C ILE A 31 8.50 4.52 2.12
N LYS A 32 9.30 5.31 2.82
CA LYS A 32 10.05 4.85 4.00
C LYS A 32 9.09 4.33 5.06
N LEU A 33 8.13 5.15 5.49
CA LEU A 33 7.20 4.78 6.56
C LEU A 33 6.36 3.54 6.19
N PHE A 34 5.93 3.44 4.94
CA PHE A 34 5.20 2.27 4.45
C PHE A 34 6.08 1.01 4.50
N SER A 35 7.35 1.13 4.09
CA SER A 35 8.31 0.03 4.10
C SER A 35 8.65 -0.41 5.51
N ASP A 36 8.81 0.53 6.44
CA ASP A 36 9.03 0.25 7.87
C ASP A 36 7.83 -0.48 8.49
N TYR A 37 6.60 -0.15 8.06
CA TYR A 37 5.38 -0.76 8.58
C TYR A 37 5.10 -2.17 8.01
N TYR A 38 5.28 -2.38 6.70
CA TYR A 38 4.90 -3.63 6.01
C TYR A 38 6.09 -4.51 5.61
N GLY A 39 7.33 -4.05 5.82
CA GLY A 39 8.55 -4.72 5.38
C GLY A 39 8.77 -4.73 3.87
N LEU A 40 7.96 -3.99 3.10
CA LEU A 40 7.99 -3.95 1.64
C LEU A 40 7.77 -2.53 1.14
N THR A 41 8.47 -2.15 0.07
CA THR A 41 8.11 -0.91 -0.64
C THR A 41 6.68 -1.00 -1.16
N PRO A 42 5.97 0.12 -1.33
CA PRO A 42 4.61 0.09 -1.86
C PRO A 42 4.48 -0.64 -3.21
N LYS A 43 5.49 -0.53 -4.08
CA LYS A 43 5.53 -1.25 -5.37
C LYS A 43 5.67 -2.76 -5.17
N GLN A 44 6.56 -3.22 -4.30
CA GLN A 44 6.70 -4.64 -3.98
C GLN A 44 5.43 -5.18 -3.33
N PHE A 45 4.83 -4.40 -2.44
CA PHE A 45 3.55 -4.73 -1.82
C PHE A 45 2.44 -4.89 -2.87
N HIS A 46 2.32 -3.94 -3.81
CA HIS A 46 1.38 -4.04 -4.93
C HIS A 46 1.58 -5.32 -5.73
N LEU A 47 2.80 -5.58 -6.22
CA LEU A 47 3.10 -6.76 -7.04
C LEU A 47 2.81 -8.07 -6.30
N LYS A 48 3.11 -8.13 -5.00
CA LYS A 48 2.93 -9.34 -4.18
C LYS A 48 1.45 -9.65 -3.92
N TYR A 49 0.61 -8.64 -3.72
CA TYR A 49 -0.77 -8.83 -3.24
C TYR A 49 -1.85 -8.50 -4.28
N LYS A 50 -1.54 -7.85 -5.41
CA LYS A 50 -2.52 -7.54 -6.47
C LYS A 50 -3.11 -8.80 -7.12
N HIS A 51 -2.30 -9.84 -7.30
CA HIS A 51 -2.69 -11.09 -7.98
C HIS A 51 -3.07 -12.24 -7.04
N ARG A 52 -3.15 -12.01 -5.72
CA ARG A 52 -3.66 -13.02 -4.80
C ARG A 52 -5.18 -13.09 -4.93
N ASN A 53 -5.70 -14.32 -5.03
CA ASN A 53 -7.13 -14.60 -5.11
C ASN A 53 -7.90 -13.80 -4.04
N THR A 54 -9.06 -13.26 -4.40
CA THR A 54 -9.85 -12.28 -3.63
C THR A 54 -10.02 -12.63 -2.14
N GLY A 55 -10.06 -13.93 -1.80
CA GLY A 55 -10.14 -14.42 -0.41
C GLY A 55 -8.89 -14.15 0.44
N GLU A 56 -7.69 -14.23 -0.11
CA GLU A 56 -6.45 -13.96 0.64
C GLU A 56 -6.20 -12.46 0.83
N LYS A 57 -6.57 -11.64 -0.17
CA LYS A 57 -6.52 -10.17 -0.09
C LYS A 57 -7.45 -9.67 1.02
N ALA A 58 -8.66 -10.22 1.10
CA ALA A 58 -9.64 -9.88 2.14
C ALA A 58 -9.16 -10.29 3.54
N ALA A 59 -8.63 -11.50 3.70
CA ALA A 59 -8.07 -11.95 4.97
C ALA A 59 -6.93 -11.02 5.42
N PHE A 60 -5.96 -10.71 4.55
CA PHE A 60 -4.87 -9.79 4.90
C PHE A 60 -5.37 -8.41 5.38
N MET A 61 -6.38 -7.85 4.71
CA MET A 61 -6.96 -6.53 5.04
C MET A 61 -7.76 -6.49 6.34
N LEU A 62 -8.22 -7.63 6.86
CA LEU A 62 -8.97 -7.73 8.11
C LEU A 62 -8.05 -7.89 9.33
N TYR A 63 -6.87 -8.49 9.15
CA TYR A 63 -5.95 -8.82 10.24
C TYR A 63 -4.74 -7.88 10.36
N ASN A 64 -4.56 -6.92 9.43
CA ASN A 64 -3.48 -5.91 9.44
C ASN A 64 -4.01 -4.49 9.27
#